data_AF-A0AAV1TCZ3-F1
#
_entry.id   AF-A0AAV1TCZ3-F1
#
_cell.length_a   1.000
_cell.length_b   1.000
_cell.length_c   1.000
_cell.angle_alpha   90.00
_cell.angle_beta   90.00
_cell.angle_gamma   90.00
#
_symmetry.space_group_name_H-M   'P 1'
#
loop_
_entity.id
_entity.type
_entity.pdbx_description
1 polymer ?
#
loop_
_entity_poly.entity_id
_entity_poly.type
_entity_poly.pdbx_seq_one_letter_code
_entity_poly.pdbx_strand_id
1 'polypeptide(L)'
;MLDAEDDSFHVTRESYSHLSDSEWELVDRMSMLMGEPAISGMLEYLSRDQQHTAINKFLQGEHAVERQKVALLQQQGSHQSMGGPTHMRRTKTLKIDISRYKGTDGGSLLRWFVELDDAIRLNDPNVFELLEILKYRLKETFEPPRAESRARSALLRLKQGKRDVHAYAQHLRCLTSSVTENTVDEHTLINVFTYGLVDGPVKTYMFREDFHTLERATAYARQEDFSLRQS
;
A
#
# COMPACT_ATOMS: atom_id res chain seq x y z
N MET A 1 16.23 24.95 20.28
CA MET A 1 15.52 25.09 18.99
C MET A 1 16.60 25.07 17.93
N LEU A 2 16.93 23.87 17.47
CA LEU A 2 17.77 23.65 16.31
C LEU A 2 16.92 22.76 15.41
N ASP A 3 16.60 23.32 14.24
CA ASP A 3 15.73 22.72 13.24
C ASP A 3 16.30 21.42 12.71
N ALA A 4 15.37 20.56 12.32
CA ALA A 4 15.54 19.19 11.91
C ALA A 4 16.53 19.05 10.74
N GLU A 5 17.38 18.03 10.82
CA GLU A 5 17.96 17.40 9.65
C GLU A 5 16.79 16.78 8.85
N ASP A 6 16.27 17.56 7.89
CA ASP A 6 15.51 17.07 6.75
C ASP A 6 16.51 16.34 5.84
N ASP A 7 16.83 15.09 6.21
CA ASP A 7 17.56 14.18 5.34
C ASP A 7 16.61 13.83 4.18
N SER A 8 16.61 14.72 3.21
CA SER A 8 15.62 14.77 2.15
C SER A 8 15.88 13.65 1.15
N PHE A 9 15.00 12.65 1.14
CA PHE A 9 14.94 11.59 0.15
C PHE A 9 14.49 12.15 -1.21
N HIS A 10 15.34 12.98 -1.83
CA HIS A 10 15.10 13.50 -3.17
C HIS A 10 15.48 12.47 -4.22
N VAL A 11 14.50 12.05 -5.01
CA VAL A 11 14.72 11.26 -6.22
C VAL A 11 15.27 12.21 -7.28
N THR A 12 16.60 12.30 -7.40
CA THR A 12 17.26 13.16 -8.39
C THR A 12 17.80 12.37 -9.58
N ARG A 13 17.90 13.04 -10.74
CA ARG A 13 18.46 12.45 -11.97
C ARG A 13 19.87 11.90 -11.75
N GLU A 14 20.62 12.54 -10.85
CA GLU A 14 22.00 12.17 -10.53
C GLU A 14 22.07 10.83 -9.78
N SER A 15 21.19 10.64 -8.78
CA SER A 15 21.07 9.39 -8.00
C SER A 15 20.68 8.17 -8.85
N TYR A 16 20.00 8.41 -9.98
CA TYR A 16 19.56 7.38 -10.93
C TYR A 16 20.10 7.61 -12.34
N SER A 17 21.35 8.07 -12.43
CA SER A 17 22.04 8.36 -13.70
C SER A 17 22.18 7.15 -14.64
N HIS A 18 22.04 5.93 -14.12
CA HIS A 18 22.01 4.70 -14.92
C HIS A 18 20.73 4.53 -15.73
N LEU A 19 19.63 5.19 -15.37
CA LEU A 19 18.36 5.11 -16.08
C LEU A 19 18.41 5.90 -17.40
N SER A 20 17.83 5.35 -18.46
CA SER A 20 17.58 6.07 -19.71
C SER A 20 16.60 7.23 -19.51
N ASP A 21 16.53 8.15 -20.49
CA ASP A 21 15.64 9.33 -20.39
C ASP A 21 14.16 8.94 -20.27
N SER A 22 13.72 7.91 -20.99
CA SER A 22 12.34 7.40 -20.90
C SER A 22 12.03 6.71 -19.57
N GLU A 23 13.01 6.03 -18.99
CA GLU A 23 12.89 5.40 -17.67
C GLU A 23 12.83 6.47 -16.57
N TRP A 24 13.66 7.50 -16.68
CA TRP A 24 13.65 8.63 -15.78
C TRP A 24 12.37 9.44 -15.89
N GLU A 25 11.86 9.68 -17.09
CA GLU A 25 10.59 10.39 -17.28
C GLU A 25 9.44 9.64 -16.59
N LEU A 26 9.42 8.30 -16.64
CA LEU A 26 8.45 7.52 -15.87
C LEU A 26 8.65 7.68 -14.36
N VAL A 27 9.89 7.60 -13.88
CA VAL A 27 10.21 7.80 -12.45
C VAL A 27 9.78 9.18 -11.97
N ASP A 28 10.01 10.23 -12.75
CA ASP A 28 9.59 11.60 -12.47
C ASP A 28 8.05 11.71 -12.44
N ARG A 29 7.36 11.19 -13.47
CA ARG A 29 5.89 11.15 -13.51
C ARG A 29 5.29 10.38 -12.33
N MET A 30 5.86 9.23 -11.99
CA MET A 30 5.40 8.42 -10.85
C MET A 30 5.72 9.09 -9.50
N SER A 31 6.83 9.82 -9.40
CA SER A 31 7.20 10.61 -8.22
C SER A 31 6.23 11.77 -8.01
N MET A 32 5.77 12.43 -9.08
CA MET A 32 4.69 13.43 -8.99
C MET A 32 3.35 12.81 -8.56
N LEU A 33 3.07 11.57 -8.98
CA LEU A 33 1.79 10.91 -8.72
C LEU A 33 1.69 10.32 -7.29
N MET A 34 2.75 9.64 -6.83
CA MET A 34 2.74 8.90 -5.56
C MET A 34 3.66 9.52 -4.49
N GLY A 35 4.54 10.45 -4.87
CA GLY A 35 5.56 11.07 -4.03
C GLY A 35 6.95 10.49 -4.24
N GLU A 36 7.97 11.35 -4.23
CA GLU A 36 9.39 10.97 -4.29
C GLU A 36 9.80 9.90 -3.27
N PRO A 37 9.39 9.96 -1.98
CA PRO A 37 9.78 8.94 -1.00
C PRO A 37 9.22 7.55 -1.34
N ALA A 38 8.03 7.49 -1.96
CA ALA A 38 7.40 6.23 -2.37
C ALA A 38 8.23 5.54 -3.44
N ILE A 39 8.61 6.30 -4.47
CA ILE A 39 9.40 5.83 -5.59
C ILE A 39 10.83 5.53 -5.17
N SER A 40 11.43 6.38 -4.34
CA SER A 40 12.76 6.13 -3.77
C SER A 40 12.77 4.81 -3.00
N GLY A 41 11.82 4.60 -2.07
CA GLY A 41 11.75 3.36 -1.30
C GLY A 41 11.51 2.14 -2.21
N MET A 42 10.61 2.24 -3.19
CA MET A 42 10.38 1.18 -4.17
C MET A 42 11.63 0.81 -4.97
N LEU A 43 12.42 1.81 -5.41
CA LEU A 43 13.63 1.59 -6.20
C LEU A 43 14.81 1.14 -5.33
N GLU A 44 14.90 1.58 -4.08
CA GLU A 44 15.95 1.22 -3.13
C GLU A 44 15.93 -0.27 -2.77
N TYR A 45 14.74 -0.90 -2.76
CA TYR A 45 14.60 -2.35 -2.57
C TYR A 45 15.07 -3.18 -3.78
N LEU A 46 15.29 -2.55 -4.94
CA LEU A 46 15.65 -3.22 -6.19
C LEU A 46 17.12 -2.99 -6.51
N SER A 47 17.82 -4.03 -6.97
CA SER A 47 19.14 -3.85 -7.57
C SER A 47 19.05 -2.98 -8.83
N ARG A 48 20.16 -2.39 -9.27
CA ARG A 48 20.20 -1.55 -10.49
C ARG A 48 19.56 -2.23 -11.70
N ASP A 49 19.88 -3.50 -11.95
CA ASP A 49 19.31 -4.27 -13.06
C ASP A 49 17.81 -4.58 -12.87
N GLN A 50 17.40 -4.79 -11.62
CA GLN A 50 15.99 -4.98 -11.27
C GLN A 50 15.19 -3.68 -11.44
N GLN A 51 15.77 -2.52 -11.16
CA GLN A 51 15.14 -1.22 -11.41
C GLN A 51 14.82 -1.06 -12.90
N HIS A 52 15.79 -1.30 -13.79
CA HIS A 52 15.56 -1.27 -15.24
C HIS A 52 14.45 -2.25 -15.65
N THR A 53 14.51 -3.48 -15.15
CA THR A 53 13.50 -4.51 -15.48
C THR A 53 12.10 -4.08 -15.04
N ALA A 54 11.96 -3.58 -13.81
CA ALA A 54 10.70 -3.13 -13.24
C ALA A 54 10.12 -1.93 -14.02
N ILE A 55 10.95 -0.91 -14.27
CA ILE A 55 10.55 0.32 -14.98
C ILE A 55 10.16 0.00 -16.42
N ASN A 56 10.95 -0.81 -17.14
CA ASN A 56 10.62 -1.21 -18.52
C ASN A 56 9.34 -2.05 -18.58
N LYS A 57 9.12 -2.95 -17.61
CA LYS A 57 7.88 -3.73 -17.52
C LYS A 57 6.67 -2.81 -17.36
N PHE A 58 6.78 -1.76 -16.54
CA PHE A 58 5.73 -0.76 -16.38
C PHE A 58 5.47 0.01 -17.70
N LEU A 59 6.52 0.53 -18.35
CA LEU A 59 6.43 1.23 -19.64
C LEU A 59 5.78 0.36 -20.72
N GLN A 60 6.21 -0.89 -20.85
CA GLN A 60 5.64 -1.84 -21.81
C GLN A 60 4.16 -2.07 -21.56
N GLY A 61 3.77 -2.20 -20.30
CA GLY A 61 2.37 -2.24 -19.92
C GLY A 61 1.62 -0.99 -20.38
N GLU A 62 2.13 0.21 -20.10
CA GLU A 62 1.48 1.48 -20.46
C GLU A 62 1.21 1.54 -21.97
N HIS A 63 2.20 1.20 -22.78
CA HIS A 63 2.07 1.09 -24.23
C HIS A 63 1.07 0.01 -24.67
N ALA A 64 0.99 -1.13 -23.98
CA ALA A 64 0.04 -2.18 -24.30
C ALA A 64 -1.42 -1.75 -24.07
N VAL A 65 -1.68 -1.00 -22.99
CA VAL A 65 -3.02 -0.43 -22.72
C VAL A 65 -3.39 0.61 -23.77
N GLU A 66 -2.45 1.47 -24.16
CA GLU A 66 -2.70 2.48 -25.19
C GLU A 66 -2.96 1.83 -26.55
N ARG A 67 -2.20 0.78 -26.91
CA ARG A 67 -2.45 -0.02 -28.13
C ARG A 67 -3.82 -0.69 -28.11
N GLN A 68 -4.24 -1.24 -26.97
CA GLN A 68 -5.55 -1.87 -26.83
C GLN A 68 -6.69 -0.86 -27.00
N LYS A 69 -6.55 0.34 -26.42
CA LYS A 69 -7.54 1.43 -26.60
C LYS A 69 -7.64 1.86 -28.07
N VAL A 70 -6.50 2.04 -28.75
CA VAL A 70 -6.47 2.39 -30.18
C VAL A 70 -7.13 1.31 -31.04
N ALA A 71 -6.86 0.03 -30.74
CA ALA A 71 -7.48 -1.10 -31.46
C ALA A 71 -9.01 -1.16 -31.26
N LEU A 72 -9.50 -0.89 -30.04
CA LEU A 72 -10.93 -0.82 -29.75
C LEU A 72 -11.61 0.36 -30.47
N LEU A 73 -10.97 1.53 -30.52
CA LEU A 73 -11.47 2.69 -31.26
C LEU A 73 -11.48 2.44 -32.78
N GLN A 74 -10.48 1.75 -33.33
CA GLN A 74 -10.46 1.35 -34.75
C GLN A 74 -11.54 0.31 -35.09
N GLN A 75 -11.82 -0.65 -34.20
CA GLN A 75 -12.94 -1.57 -34.41
C GLN A 75 -14.30 -0.85 -34.38
N GLN A 76 -14.49 0.10 -33.46
CA GLN A 76 -15.71 0.92 -33.40
C GLN A 76 -15.86 1.87 -34.59
N GLY A 77 -14.75 2.34 -35.19
CA GLY A 77 -14.73 3.22 -36.36
C GLY A 77 -15.17 2.58 -37.69
N SER A 78 -15.41 1.26 -37.72
CA SER A 78 -15.85 0.57 -38.95
C SER A 78 -17.34 0.76 -39.27
N HIS A 79 -18.13 1.34 -38.35
CA HIS A 79 -19.54 1.66 -38.56
C HIS A 79 -19.90 3.02 -37.96
N GLN A 80 -19.44 4.12 -38.56
CA GLN A 80 -20.18 5.40 -38.71
C GLN A 80 -19.20 6.51 -39.12
N SER A 81 -19.27 6.89 -40.39
CA SER A 81 -18.95 8.27 -40.78
C SER A 81 -20.20 9.11 -40.51
N MET A 82 -20.06 10.18 -39.71
CA MET A 82 -20.61 11.53 -39.91
C MET A 82 -20.65 12.31 -38.57
N GLY A 83 -19.77 13.32 -38.48
CA GLY A 83 -19.97 14.63 -37.83
C GLY A 83 -20.55 14.74 -36.42
N GLY A 84 -19.68 14.96 -35.43
CA GLY A 84 -20.02 15.59 -34.15
C GLY A 84 -18.77 15.84 -33.31
N PRO A 85 -18.64 16.99 -32.61
CA PRO A 85 -17.45 17.27 -31.82
C PRO A 85 -17.32 16.23 -30.72
N THR A 86 -16.21 15.50 -30.75
CA THR A 86 -15.80 14.53 -29.74
C THR A 86 -15.85 15.25 -28.39
N HIS A 87 -16.89 14.98 -27.60
CA HIS A 87 -16.94 15.41 -26.22
C HIS A 87 -15.79 14.66 -25.54
N MET A 88 -14.61 15.29 -25.45
CA MET A 88 -13.56 14.84 -24.56
C MET A 88 -14.25 14.60 -23.23
N ARG A 89 -14.36 13.34 -22.81
CA ARG A 89 -14.81 13.00 -21.47
C ARG A 89 -13.91 13.80 -20.56
N ARG A 90 -14.43 14.89 -19.98
CA ARG A 90 -13.74 15.69 -18.99
C ARG A 90 -13.24 14.69 -17.96
N THR A 91 -11.93 14.51 -17.88
CA THR A 91 -11.30 13.77 -16.80
C THR A 91 -11.62 14.55 -15.54
N LYS A 92 -12.60 14.06 -14.78
CA LYS A 92 -12.86 14.56 -13.44
C LYS A 92 -11.67 14.11 -12.60
N THR A 93 -10.83 15.05 -12.20
CA THR A 93 -9.78 14.80 -11.21
C THR A 93 -10.46 14.54 -9.88
N LEU A 94 -10.41 13.29 -9.42
CA LEU A 94 -10.88 12.93 -8.09
C LEU A 94 -9.81 13.31 -7.08
N LYS A 95 -10.16 14.22 -6.16
CA LYS A 95 -9.28 14.61 -5.07
C LYS A 95 -9.43 13.57 -3.96
N ILE A 96 -8.53 12.61 -3.95
CA ILE A 96 -8.52 11.53 -2.98
C ILE A 96 -7.50 11.89 -1.89
N ASP A 97 -7.93 11.87 -0.63
CA ASP A 97 -7.06 12.17 0.52
C ASP A 97 -6.57 10.86 1.15
N ILE A 98 -5.39 10.41 0.73
CA ILE A 98 -4.72 9.23 1.29
C ILE A 98 -3.26 9.60 1.57
N SER A 99 -2.72 9.07 2.67
CA SER A 99 -1.30 9.20 2.96
C SER A 99 -0.46 8.57 1.84
N ARG A 100 0.58 9.30 1.38
CA ARG A 100 1.51 8.76 0.39
C ARG A 100 2.16 7.48 0.91
N TYR A 101 2.28 6.48 0.06
CA TYR A 101 3.01 5.26 0.39
C TYR A 101 4.46 5.61 0.69
N LYS A 102 4.99 5.21 1.86
CA LYS A 102 6.34 5.63 2.28
C LYS A 102 7.44 4.63 1.94
N GLY A 103 7.10 3.44 1.43
CA GLY A 103 8.10 2.43 1.07
C GLY A 103 9.00 1.98 2.23
N THR A 104 8.61 2.18 3.49
CA THR A 104 9.39 1.72 4.65
C THR A 104 8.93 0.34 5.11
N ASP A 105 9.78 -0.39 5.84
CA ASP A 105 9.56 -1.75 6.37
C ASP A 105 8.26 -2.00 7.18
N GLY A 106 7.49 -0.96 7.50
CA GLY A 106 6.18 -1.04 8.16
C GLY A 106 4.96 -0.79 7.27
N GLY A 107 5.14 -0.31 6.04
CA GLY A 107 4.07 0.02 5.10
C GLY A 107 3.93 -1.05 4.04
N SER A 108 2.87 -1.85 4.10
CA SER A 108 2.58 -2.83 3.05
C SER A 108 1.94 -2.13 1.85
N LEU A 109 2.48 -2.34 0.66
CA LEU A 109 1.87 -1.87 -0.58
C LEU A 109 0.43 -2.39 -0.73
N LEU A 110 0.16 -3.61 -0.25
CA LEU A 110 -1.18 -4.18 -0.19
C LEU A 110 -2.11 -3.39 0.73
N ARG A 111 -1.62 -2.98 1.91
CA ARG A 111 -2.38 -2.12 2.83
C ARG A 111 -2.71 -0.78 2.18
N TRP A 112 -1.74 -0.17 1.51
CA TRP A 112 -1.98 1.11 0.82
C TRP A 112 -3.04 0.97 -0.29
N PHE A 113 -3.07 -0.16 -1.01
CA PHE A 113 -4.16 -0.41 -1.97
C PHE A 113 -5.54 -0.51 -1.33
N VAL A 114 -5.65 -1.09 -0.13
CA VAL A 114 -6.90 -1.14 0.62
C VAL A 114 -7.36 0.27 1.00
N GLU A 115 -6.47 1.09 1.55
CA GLU A 115 -6.77 2.50 1.88
C GLU A 115 -7.17 3.30 0.62
N LEU A 116 -6.55 3.00 -0.53
CA LEU A 116 -6.89 3.57 -1.83
C LEU A 116 -8.24 3.10 -2.38
N ASP A 117 -8.59 1.81 -2.22
CA ASP A 117 -9.91 1.27 -2.58
C ASP A 117 -11.02 1.98 -1.82
N ASP A 118 -10.88 2.07 -0.50
CA ASP A 118 -11.90 2.68 0.35
C ASP A 118 -12.09 4.15 0.00
N ALA A 119 -11.01 4.91 -0.17
CA ALA A 119 -11.09 6.31 -0.51
C ALA A 119 -11.67 6.56 -1.92
N ILE A 120 -11.41 5.69 -2.89
CA ILE A 120 -12.00 5.80 -4.23
C ILE A 120 -13.47 5.40 -4.23
N ARG A 121 -13.84 4.31 -3.54
CA ARG A 121 -15.25 3.89 -3.37
C ARG A 121 -16.12 5.00 -2.78
N LEU A 122 -15.56 5.77 -1.85
CA LEU A 122 -16.24 6.91 -1.22
C LEU A 122 -16.41 8.11 -2.16
N ASN A 123 -15.60 8.24 -3.22
CA ASN A 123 -15.58 9.41 -4.10
C ASN A 123 -16.17 9.17 -5.51
N ASP A 124 -15.96 7.99 -6.12
CA ASP A 124 -16.56 7.62 -7.40
C ASP A 124 -16.59 6.08 -7.60
N PRO A 125 -17.78 5.44 -7.54
CA PRO A 125 -17.91 4.00 -7.67
C PRO A 125 -17.73 3.47 -9.11
N ASN A 126 -17.40 4.30 -10.10
CA ASN A 126 -17.20 3.88 -11.51
C ASN A 126 -15.73 3.89 -11.98
N VAL A 127 -14.76 4.13 -11.10
CA VAL A 127 -13.31 4.26 -11.43
C VAL A 127 -12.57 2.91 -11.53
N PHE A 128 -13.30 1.81 -11.36
CA PHE A 128 -12.70 0.49 -11.11
C PHE A 128 -11.76 -0.01 -12.20
N GLU A 129 -12.07 0.14 -13.50
CA GLU A 129 -11.33 -0.61 -14.53
C GLU A 129 -9.87 -0.15 -14.72
N LEU A 130 -9.60 1.15 -14.69
CA LEU A 130 -8.22 1.68 -14.81
C LEU A 130 -7.44 1.56 -13.50
N LEU A 131 -8.13 1.68 -12.36
CA LEU A 131 -7.54 1.54 -11.04
C LEU A 131 -7.08 0.09 -10.78
N GLU A 132 -7.91 -0.90 -11.11
CA GLU A 132 -7.56 -2.30 -10.96
C GLU A 132 -6.33 -2.66 -11.81
N ILE A 133 -6.25 -2.13 -13.04
CA ILE A 133 -5.06 -2.31 -13.91
C ILE A 133 -3.83 -1.66 -13.29
N LEU A 134 -3.95 -0.44 -12.73
CA LEU A 134 -2.85 0.26 -12.08
C LEU A 134 -2.38 -0.49 -10.82
N LYS A 135 -3.32 -0.94 -9.97
CA LYS A 135 -3.04 -1.72 -8.76
C LYS A 135 -2.38 -3.04 -9.10
N TYR A 136 -2.91 -3.75 -10.09
CA TYR A 136 -2.32 -4.99 -10.57
C TYR A 136 -0.87 -4.77 -11.01
N ARG A 137 -0.59 -3.72 -11.77
CA ARG A 137 0.78 -3.41 -12.22
C ARG A 137 1.70 -3.00 -11.10
N LEU A 138 1.24 -2.18 -10.18
CA LEU A 138 2.03 -1.77 -9.03
C LEU A 138 2.34 -2.98 -8.13
N LYS A 139 1.38 -3.89 -7.91
CA LYS A 139 1.64 -5.20 -7.26
C LYS A 139 2.67 -5.99 -8.06
N GLU A 140 2.44 -6.21 -9.34
CA GLU A 140 3.30 -7.05 -10.18
C GLU A 140 4.73 -6.52 -10.30
N THR A 141 4.91 -5.21 -10.20
CA THR A 141 6.21 -4.54 -10.39
C THR A 141 6.97 -4.37 -9.08
N PHE A 142 6.27 -4.05 -7.98
CA PHE A 142 6.91 -3.62 -6.74
C PHE A 142 6.61 -4.52 -5.53
N GLU A 143 5.67 -5.46 -5.62
CA GLU A 143 5.42 -6.40 -4.54
C GLU A 143 6.56 -7.43 -4.49
N PRO A 144 7.34 -7.49 -3.40
CA PRO A 144 8.47 -8.38 -3.36
C PRO A 144 7.99 -9.84 -3.28
N PRO A 145 8.72 -10.82 -3.84
CA PRO A 145 8.25 -12.20 -3.95
C PRO A 145 7.69 -12.75 -2.63
N ARG A 146 6.53 -13.39 -2.71
CA ARG A 146 5.87 -14.03 -1.55
C ARG A 146 5.56 -13.04 -0.41
N ALA A 147 5.31 -11.75 -0.69
CA ALA A 147 5.03 -10.76 0.36
C ALA A 147 3.86 -11.17 1.26
N GLU A 148 2.74 -11.64 0.70
CA GLU A 148 1.62 -12.13 1.51
C GLU A 148 2.02 -13.31 2.42
N SER A 149 2.74 -14.29 1.87
CA SER A 149 3.23 -15.44 2.65
C SER A 149 4.17 -15.00 3.78
N ARG A 150 5.03 -14.00 3.52
CA ARG A 150 5.89 -13.40 4.54
C ARG A 150 5.07 -12.67 5.60
N ALA A 151 4.06 -11.89 5.23
CA ALA A 151 3.16 -11.22 6.17
C ALA A 151 2.40 -12.23 7.05
N ARG A 152 1.85 -13.29 6.45
CA ARG A 152 1.17 -14.37 7.18
C ARG A 152 2.12 -15.08 8.15
N SER A 153 3.36 -15.36 7.72
CA SER A 153 4.37 -15.97 8.58
C SER A 153 4.85 -15.03 9.71
N ALA A 154 4.93 -13.73 9.46
CA ALA A 154 5.26 -12.73 10.46
C ALA A 154 4.12 -12.58 11.48
N LEU A 155 2.86 -12.58 11.03
CA LEU A 155 1.67 -12.55 11.86
C LEU A 155 1.66 -13.69 12.88
N LEU A 156 1.89 -14.92 12.43
CA LEU A 156 1.93 -16.10 13.30
C LEU A 156 3.06 -16.08 14.34
N ARG A 157 4.15 -15.37 14.06
CA ARG A 157 5.31 -15.23 14.95
C ARG A 157 5.30 -13.94 15.76
N LEU A 158 4.25 -13.13 15.63
CA LEU A 158 4.21 -11.79 16.17
C LEU A 158 4.20 -11.83 17.71
N LYS A 159 5.17 -11.14 18.32
CA LYS A 159 5.28 -10.93 19.77
C LYS A 159 5.43 -9.44 20.05
N GLN A 160 4.90 -8.98 21.20
CA GLN A 160 5.01 -7.60 21.65
C GLN A 160 6.48 -7.19 21.88
N GLY A 161 7.27 -8.08 22.50
CA GLY A 161 8.68 -7.81 22.77
C GLY A 161 8.87 -6.55 23.62
N LYS A 162 9.71 -5.61 23.17
CA LYS A 162 9.96 -4.34 23.86
C LYS A 162 8.99 -3.21 23.46
N ARG A 163 8.03 -3.47 22.57
CA ARG A 163 7.10 -2.46 22.07
C ARG A 163 6.03 -2.17 23.12
N ASP A 164 5.59 -0.92 23.22
CA ASP A 164 4.36 -0.61 23.94
C ASP A 164 3.15 -1.29 23.27
N VAL A 165 2.05 -1.39 24.02
CA VAL A 165 0.84 -2.11 23.57
C VAL A 165 0.22 -1.46 22.33
N HIS A 166 0.34 -0.12 22.18
CA HIS A 166 -0.19 0.58 21.02
C HIS A 166 0.62 0.26 19.75
N ALA A 167 1.95 0.39 19.80
CA ALA A 167 2.84 0.08 18.69
C ALA A 167 2.75 -1.40 18.30
N TYR A 168 2.57 -2.29 19.27
CA TYR A 168 2.31 -3.71 19.03
C TYR A 168 0.99 -3.94 18.29
N ALA A 169 -0.12 -3.35 18.77
CA ALA A 169 -1.43 -3.46 18.14
C ALA A 169 -1.43 -2.90 16.70
N GLN A 170 -0.70 -1.80 16.44
CA GLN A 170 -0.57 -1.27 15.08
C GLN A 170 0.21 -2.21 14.17
N HIS A 171 1.28 -2.83 14.66
CA HIS A 171 2.05 -3.79 13.88
C HIS A 171 1.21 -5.01 13.49
N LEU A 172 0.38 -5.51 14.42
CA LEU A 172 -0.59 -6.56 14.12
C LEU A 172 -1.54 -6.14 13.00
N ARG A 173 -2.16 -4.95 13.11
CA ARG A 173 -3.06 -4.42 12.07
C ARG A 173 -2.39 -4.31 10.71
N CYS A 174 -1.14 -3.84 10.67
CA CYS A 174 -0.37 -3.77 9.42
C CYS A 174 -0.22 -5.16 8.77
N LEU A 175 0.13 -6.18 9.56
CA LEU A 175 0.27 -7.54 9.06
C LEU A 175 -1.07 -8.12 8.61
N THR A 176 -2.15 -7.94 9.37
CA THR A 176 -3.50 -8.37 8.99
C THR A 176 -3.93 -7.74 7.67
N SER A 177 -3.75 -6.43 7.49
CA SER A 177 -4.08 -5.73 6.24
C SER A 177 -3.22 -6.14 5.04
N SER A 178 -2.09 -6.80 5.28
CA SER A 178 -1.20 -7.32 4.24
C SER A 178 -1.58 -8.71 3.77
N VAL A 179 -2.50 -9.39 4.47
CA VAL A 179 -3.00 -10.72 4.09
C VAL A 179 -4.33 -10.54 3.36
N THR A 180 -4.26 -10.39 2.04
CA THR A 180 -5.43 -10.04 1.21
C THR A 180 -6.23 -11.27 0.77
N GLU A 181 -5.57 -12.39 0.50
CA GLU A 181 -6.23 -13.65 0.15
C GLU A 181 -6.46 -14.49 1.40
N ASN A 182 -7.62 -15.16 1.50
CA ASN A 182 -7.98 -16.04 2.62
C ASN A 182 -7.67 -15.38 3.98
N THR A 183 -8.39 -14.29 4.26
CA THR A 183 -8.22 -13.48 5.47
C THR A 183 -8.28 -14.36 6.72
N VAL A 184 -7.43 -14.05 7.70
CA VAL A 184 -7.40 -14.77 8.98
C VAL A 184 -8.66 -14.43 9.76
N ASP A 185 -9.30 -15.44 10.36
CA ASP A 185 -10.50 -15.22 11.16
C ASP A 185 -10.21 -14.41 12.43
N GLU A 186 -11.21 -13.66 12.89
CA GLU A 186 -11.11 -12.77 14.05
C GLU A 186 -10.64 -13.50 15.31
N HIS A 187 -11.14 -14.72 15.56
CA HIS A 187 -10.78 -15.49 16.73
C HIS A 187 -9.29 -15.87 16.72
N THR A 188 -8.76 -16.29 15.56
CA THR A 188 -7.32 -16.54 15.40
C THR A 188 -6.51 -15.25 15.58
N LEU A 189 -6.96 -14.11 15.04
CA LEU A 189 -6.27 -12.83 15.21
C LEU A 189 -6.21 -12.36 16.67
N ILE A 190 -7.33 -12.48 17.39
CA ILE A 190 -7.43 -12.19 18.82
C ILE A 190 -6.48 -13.10 19.61
N ASN A 191 -6.44 -14.40 19.29
CA ASN A 191 -5.50 -15.32 19.92
C ASN A 191 -4.05 -14.93 19.64
N VAL A 192 -3.68 -14.68 18.38
CA VAL A 192 -2.33 -14.22 18.02
C VAL A 192 -1.93 -12.97 18.81
N PHE A 193 -2.85 -12.01 18.93
CA PHE A 193 -2.64 -10.80 19.73
C PHE A 193 -2.43 -11.12 21.22
N THR A 194 -3.38 -11.81 21.84
CA THR A 194 -3.37 -12.09 23.29
C THR A 194 -2.17 -12.95 23.69
N TYR A 195 -1.85 -14.01 22.92
CA TYR A 195 -0.66 -14.86 23.18
C TYR A 195 0.65 -14.16 22.83
N GLY A 196 0.61 -13.13 21.99
CA GLY A 196 1.78 -12.36 21.61
C GLY A 196 2.14 -11.25 22.59
N LEU A 197 1.22 -10.83 23.47
CA LEU A 197 1.49 -9.89 24.56
C LEU A 197 2.59 -10.43 25.51
N VAL A 198 3.37 -9.50 26.06
CA VAL A 198 4.30 -9.78 27.16
C VAL A 198 3.50 -10.21 28.39
N ASP A 199 4.05 -11.14 29.16
CA ASP A 199 3.41 -11.58 30.39
C ASP A 199 3.32 -10.42 31.39
N GLY A 200 2.11 -10.17 31.87
CA GLY A 200 1.80 -9.02 32.73
C GLY A 200 0.30 -8.80 32.88
N PRO A 201 -0.11 -7.75 33.60
CA PRO A 201 -1.52 -7.53 33.95
C PRO A 201 -2.42 -7.38 32.73
N VAL A 202 -1.99 -6.64 31.69
CA VAL A 202 -2.75 -6.48 30.44
C VAL A 202 -3.09 -7.82 29.81
N LYS A 203 -2.11 -8.73 29.70
CA LYS A 203 -2.32 -10.08 29.15
C LYS A 203 -3.25 -10.90 30.05
N THR A 204 -3.11 -10.79 31.36
CA THR A 204 -4.02 -11.45 32.31
C THR A 204 -5.46 -10.95 32.16
N TYR A 205 -5.69 -9.66 32.00
CA TYR A 205 -7.02 -9.09 31.78
C TYR A 205 -7.60 -9.52 30.43
N MET A 206 -6.77 -9.58 29.39
CA MET A 206 -7.18 -10.09 28.07
C MET A 206 -7.70 -11.52 28.11
N PHE A 207 -7.17 -12.40 28.97
CA PHE A 207 -7.65 -13.77 29.13
C PHE A 207 -8.94 -13.89 29.97
N ARG A 208 -9.34 -12.83 30.67
CA ARG A 208 -10.56 -12.84 31.50
C ARG A 208 -11.78 -12.35 30.76
N GLU A 209 -11.57 -11.51 29.76
CA GLU A 209 -12.63 -10.95 28.93
C GLU A 209 -12.81 -11.75 27.64
N ASP A 210 -14.04 -11.79 27.14
CA ASP A 210 -14.36 -12.38 25.85
C ASP A 210 -14.46 -11.31 24.76
N PHE A 211 -13.79 -11.53 23.63
CA PHE A 211 -13.73 -10.60 22.51
C PHE A 211 -14.17 -11.29 21.23
N HIS A 212 -15.04 -10.63 20.48
CA HIS A 212 -15.51 -11.11 19.17
C HIS A 212 -14.84 -10.38 17.99
N THR A 213 -14.11 -9.29 18.25
CA THR A 213 -13.39 -8.54 17.21
C THR A 213 -12.01 -8.08 17.70
N LEU A 214 -11.05 -8.07 16.79
CA LEU A 214 -9.68 -7.60 17.02
C LEU A 214 -9.65 -6.13 17.44
N GLU A 215 -10.49 -5.29 16.83
CA GLU A 215 -10.63 -3.88 17.18
C GLU A 215 -10.98 -3.68 18.66
N ARG A 216 -11.92 -4.47 19.20
CA ARG A 216 -12.30 -4.37 20.61
C ARG A 216 -11.19 -4.88 21.52
N ALA A 217 -10.58 -6.00 21.18
CA ALA A 217 -9.45 -6.56 21.94
C ALA A 217 -8.28 -5.58 22.02
N THR A 218 -7.88 -4.98 20.90
CA THR A 218 -6.77 -4.02 20.85
C THR A 218 -7.10 -2.68 21.53
N ALA A 219 -8.35 -2.21 21.46
CA ALA A 219 -8.77 -1.01 22.18
C ALA A 219 -8.75 -1.24 23.70
N TYR A 220 -9.27 -2.38 24.16
CA TYR A 220 -9.25 -2.77 25.57
C TYR A 220 -7.82 -2.89 26.10
N ALA A 221 -6.93 -3.60 25.42
CA ALA A 221 -5.54 -3.75 25.83
C ALA A 221 -4.81 -2.40 26.00
N ARG A 222 -5.08 -1.44 25.10
CA ARG A 222 -4.52 -0.09 25.17
C ARG A 222 -5.08 0.70 26.36
N GLN A 223 -6.36 0.54 26.65
CA GLN A 223 -7.00 1.17 27.80
C GLN A 223 -6.41 0.63 29.12
N GLU A 224 -6.25 -0.69 29.24
CA GLU A 224 -5.67 -1.30 30.43
C GLU A 224 -4.20 -0.92 30.63
N ASP A 225 -3.40 -0.92 29.55
CA ASP A 225 -2.00 -0.45 29.61
C ASP A 225 -1.93 1.02 30.07
N PHE A 226 -2.86 1.86 29.62
CA PHE A 226 -2.95 3.24 30.06
C PHE A 226 -3.31 3.35 31.54
N SER A 227 -4.34 2.63 32.00
CA SER A 227 -4.78 2.63 33.40
C SER A 227 -3.65 2.22 34.36
N LEU A 228 -2.88 1.19 34.00
CA LEU A 228 -1.76 0.68 34.81
C LEU A 228 -0.57 1.65 34.88
N ARG A 229 -0.39 2.52 33.89
CA ARG A 229 0.65 3.55 33.91
C ARG A 229 0.27 4.76 34.75
N GLN A 230 -1.03 4.94 35.06
CA GLN A 230 -1.55 6.04 35.86
C GLN A 230 -1.73 5.68 37.34
N SER A 231 -1.58 4.40 37.71
CA SER A 231 -1.67 3.88 39.09
C SER A 231 -0.31 3.75 39.74
#